data_AF-A0A9P0MZ41-F1
#
_entry.id   AF-A0A9P0MZ41-F1
#
_cell.length_a   1.000
_cell.length_b   1.000
_cell.length_c   1.000
_cell.angle_alpha   90.00
_cell.angle_beta   90.00
_cell.angle_gamma   90.00
#
_symmetry.space_group_name_H-M   'P 1'
#
loop_
_entity.id
_entity.type
_entity.pdbx_description
1 polymer ?
#
loop_
_entity_poly.entity_id
_entity_poly.type
_entity_poly.pdbx_seq_one_letter_code
_entity_poly.pdbx_strand_id
1 'polypeptide(L)'
;MEVLFVDQKNNVTGYRRRAFDCDYWKCVLDKYGLLAQYGDLDEQKFYAHLDLWVSLNPMFTDAMTEAKSYCKEIIRLYLPLDACEFFHLQSCFRNYLNVDCPVVIPTKECIEKKEFYRECREYYHKRK
;
A
#
# COMPACT_ATOMS: atom_id res chain seq x y z
N MET A 1 8.47 4.39 30.62
CA MET A 1 7.19 5.05 30.25
C MET A 1 6.35 3.99 29.57
N GLU A 2 5.48 3.34 30.33
CA GLU A 2 4.64 2.24 29.87
C GLU A 2 3.53 2.80 28.97
N VAL A 3 3.46 2.31 27.74
CA VAL A 3 2.31 2.55 26.86
C VAL A 3 1.26 1.49 27.20
N LEU A 4 0.44 1.81 28.20
CA LEU A 4 -0.83 1.13 28.46
C LEU A 4 -1.81 1.50 27.33
N PHE A 5 -2.62 0.52 26.91
CA PHE A 5 -3.61 0.55 25.83
C PHE A 5 -3.11 0.11 24.43
N VAL A 6 -2.71 -1.15 24.32
CA VAL A 6 -2.80 -1.91 23.06
C VAL A 6 -4.06 -2.77 23.16
N ASP A 7 -5.09 -2.40 22.40
CA ASP A 7 -6.25 -3.25 22.13
C ASP A 7 -5.74 -4.59 21.53
N GLN A 8 -5.92 -5.69 22.26
CA GLN A 8 -5.46 -7.02 21.84
C GLN A 8 -6.35 -7.65 20.74
N LYS A 9 -7.51 -7.06 20.41
CA LYS A 9 -8.42 -7.59 19.37
C LYS A 9 -8.17 -7.03 17.97
N ASN A 10 -7.52 -5.88 17.87
CA ASN A 10 -7.19 -5.24 16.60
C ASN A 10 -5.68 -5.11 16.48
N ASN A 11 -5.09 -5.55 15.37
CA ASN A 11 -3.64 -5.51 15.15
C ASN A 11 -3.20 -4.07 14.77
N VAL A 12 -3.41 -3.11 15.68
CA VAL A 12 -3.25 -1.65 15.50
C VAL A 12 -1.76 -1.23 15.49
N THR A 13 -0.82 -2.16 15.69
CA THR A 13 0.63 -1.85 15.72
C THR A 13 1.34 -2.04 14.39
N GLY A 14 0.72 -2.73 13.42
CA GLY A 14 1.35 -3.04 12.14
C GLY A 14 1.85 -1.80 11.42
N TYR A 15 0.98 -0.79 11.26
CA TYR A 15 1.24 0.43 10.50
C TYR A 15 2.25 1.39 11.15
N ARG A 16 2.55 1.22 12.44
CA ARG A 16 3.59 1.96 13.17
C ARG A 16 4.96 1.28 13.13
N ARG A 17 5.06 0.07 12.55
CA ARG A 17 6.36 -0.60 12.40
C ARG A 17 7.18 0.14 11.35
N ARG A 18 8.46 0.31 11.57
CA ARG A 18 9.35 0.88 10.56
C ARG A 18 9.81 -0.23 9.61
N ALA A 19 9.91 0.09 8.32
CA ALA A 19 10.59 -0.80 7.38
C ALA A 19 12.05 -1.00 7.79
N PHE A 20 12.63 -2.15 7.44
CA PHE A 20 14.07 -2.38 7.62
C PHE A 20 14.94 -1.43 6.77
N ASP A 21 14.37 -0.86 5.71
CA ASP A 21 15.06 0.03 4.78
C ASP A 21 14.27 1.33 4.56
N CYS A 22 14.34 2.23 5.55
CA CYS A 22 13.74 3.56 5.48
C CYS A 22 14.42 4.45 4.45
N ASP A 23 15.74 4.33 4.31
CA ASP A 23 16.54 5.19 3.45
C ASP A 23 16.22 4.93 1.98
N TYR A 24 15.95 3.68 1.61
CA TYR A 24 15.42 3.33 0.30
C TYR A 24 14.11 4.08 0.00
N TRP A 25 13.12 4.00 0.90
CA TRP A 25 11.83 4.65 0.67
C TRP A 25 11.93 6.16 0.66
N LYS A 26 12.75 6.74 1.53
CA LYS A 26 13.04 8.18 1.53
C LYS A 26 13.61 8.61 0.18
N CYS A 27 14.61 7.88 -0.33
CA CYS A 27 15.22 8.14 -1.63
C CYS A 27 14.18 8.05 -2.78
N VAL A 28 13.37 6.99 -2.80
CA VAL A 28 12.31 6.82 -3.81
C VAL A 28 11.31 7.96 -3.77
N LEU A 29 10.76 8.28 -2.60
CA LEU A 29 9.75 9.33 -2.44
C LEU A 29 10.29 10.71 -2.81
N ASP A 30 11.52 11.03 -2.39
CA ASP A 30 12.19 12.28 -2.73
C ASP A 30 12.42 12.43 -4.24
N LYS A 31 12.88 11.36 -4.91
CA LYS A 31 13.11 11.36 -6.36
C LYS A 31 11.86 11.67 -7.17
N TYR A 32 10.67 11.29 -6.68
CA TYR A 32 9.39 11.60 -7.30
C TYR A 32 8.73 12.88 -6.76
N GLY A 33 9.40 13.62 -5.86
CA GLY A 33 8.87 14.85 -5.26
C GLY A 33 7.65 14.62 -4.35
N LEU A 34 7.55 13.42 -3.75
CA LEU A 34 6.40 12.95 -2.98
C LEU A 34 6.55 13.20 -1.47
N LEU A 35 7.61 13.90 -1.05
CA LEU A 35 7.81 14.32 0.34
C LEU A 35 7.38 15.78 0.53
N ALA A 36 6.78 16.05 1.68
CA ALA A 36 6.53 17.39 2.19
C ALA A 36 7.82 18.01 2.75
N GLN A 37 7.76 19.28 3.13
CA GLN A 37 8.92 20.03 3.64
C GLN A 37 9.63 19.35 4.83
N TYR A 38 8.89 18.63 5.67
CA TYR A 38 9.41 17.96 6.86
C TYR A 38 9.82 16.50 6.64
N GLY A 39 9.74 16.01 5.40
CA GLY A 39 10.14 14.64 5.03
C GLY A 39 9.05 13.59 5.20
N ASP A 40 7.85 13.99 5.61
CA ASP A 40 6.66 13.14 5.60
C ASP A 40 6.09 13.02 4.18
N LEU A 41 5.27 12.00 3.94
CA LEU A 41 4.57 11.78 2.68
C LEU A 41 3.61 12.95 2.38
N ASP A 42 3.77 13.56 1.21
CA ASP A 42 2.78 14.47 0.64
C ASP A 42 1.65 13.65 0.00
N GLU A 43 0.59 13.42 0.76
CA GLU A 43 -0.54 12.58 0.34
C GLU A 43 -1.14 13.03 -0.99
N GLN A 44 -1.33 14.33 -1.17
CA GLN A 44 -1.96 14.86 -2.37
C GLN A 44 -1.13 14.51 -3.61
N LYS A 45 0.19 14.72 -3.54
CA LYS A 45 1.10 14.35 -4.64
C LYS A 45 1.17 12.85 -4.83
N PHE A 46 1.18 12.07 -3.76
CA PHE A 46 1.22 10.60 -3.87
C PHE A 46 -0.03 10.04 -4.57
N TYR A 47 -1.23 10.48 -4.18
CA TYR A 47 -2.46 10.04 -4.85
C TYR A 47 -2.55 10.54 -6.29
N ALA A 48 -2.11 11.78 -6.58
CA ALA A 48 -2.01 12.28 -7.95
C ALA A 48 -1.02 11.46 -8.79
N HIS A 49 0.09 11.00 -8.19
CA HIS A 49 1.05 10.10 -8.84
C HIS A 49 0.41 8.73 -9.18
N LEU A 50 -0.42 8.18 -8.29
CA LEU A 50 -1.19 6.96 -8.57
C LEU A 50 -2.21 7.18 -9.71
N ASP A 51 -2.88 8.32 -9.74
CA ASP A 51 -3.84 8.66 -10.80
C ASP A 51 -3.15 8.78 -12.16
N LEU A 52 -1.97 9.39 -12.20
CA LEU A 52 -1.13 9.41 -13.40
C LEU A 52 -0.76 7.98 -13.83
N TRP A 53 -0.34 7.13 -12.90
CA TRP A 53 -0.03 5.74 -13.20
C TRP A 53 -1.24 4.98 -13.78
N VAL A 54 -2.44 5.18 -13.23
CA VAL A 54 -3.68 4.59 -13.77
C VAL A 54 -4.01 5.12 -15.16
N SER A 55 -3.80 6.41 -15.41
CA SER A 55 -4.05 7.00 -16.75
C SER A 55 -3.18 6.35 -17.84
N LEU A 56 -1.98 5.87 -17.46
CA LEU A 56 -1.08 5.13 -18.34
C LEU A 56 -1.37 3.63 -18.37
N ASN A 57 -2.11 3.11 -17.38
CA ASN A 57 -2.42 1.68 -17.21
C ASN A 57 -3.93 1.49 -16.94
N PRO A 58 -4.81 1.87 -17.89
CA PRO A 58 -6.24 2.00 -17.63
C PRO A 58 -6.92 0.69 -17.22
N MET A 59 -6.35 -0.45 -17.58
CA MET A 59 -6.84 -1.78 -17.16
C MET A 59 -6.81 -1.98 -15.63
N PHE A 60 -6.00 -1.21 -14.89
CA PHE A 60 -5.93 -1.26 -13.43
C PHE A 60 -6.86 -0.26 -12.73
N THR A 61 -7.70 0.47 -13.47
CA THR A 61 -8.54 1.55 -12.90
C THR A 61 -9.39 1.07 -11.73
N ASP A 62 -10.11 -0.04 -11.90
CA ASP A 62 -11.01 -0.56 -10.87
C ASP A 62 -10.21 -1.03 -9.63
N ALA A 63 -9.20 -1.86 -9.86
CA ALA A 63 -8.33 -2.38 -8.80
C ALA A 63 -7.63 -1.26 -8.01
N MET A 64 -7.13 -0.23 -8.70
CA MET A 64 -6.51 0.92 -8.04
C MET A 64 -7.52 1.80 -7.31
N THR A 65 -8.73 1.99 -7.85
CA THR A 65 -9.79 2.79 -7.21
C THR A 65 -10.20 2.16 -5.88
N GLU A 66 -10.44 0.85 -5.88
CA GLU A 66 -10.75 0.10 -4.66
C GLU A 66 -9.58 0.12 -3.66
N ALA A 67 -8.34 -0.11 -4.15
CA ALA A 67 -7.14 -0.07 -3.32
C ALA A 67 -6.93 1.30 -2.67
N LYS A 68 -7.12 2.41 -3.41
CA LYS A 68 -6.99 3.77 -2.88
C LYS A 68 -7.95 4.00 -1.72
N SER A 69 -9.22 3.61 -1.88
CA SER A 69 -10.24 3.74 -0.84
C SER A 69 -9.88 2.92 0.40
N TYR A 70 -9.61 1.63 0.21
CA TYR A 70 -9.32 0.70 1.30
C TYR A 70 -8.04 1.05 2.06
N CYS A 71 -6.93 1.25 1.35
CA CYS A 71 -5.64 1.49 1.96
C CYS A 71 -5.59 2.83 2.68
N LYS A 72 -6.23 3.88 2.13
CA LYS A 72 -6.35 5.18 2.80
C LYS A 72 -7.07 5.07 4.14
N GLU A 73 -8.20 4.37 4.15
CA GLU A 73 -9.02 4.27 5.36
C GLU A 73 -8.29 3.52 6.47
N ILE A 74 -7.55 2.46 6.13
CA ILE A 74 -6.79 1.71 7.13
C ILE A 74 -5.69 2.55 7.78
N ILE A 75 -4.97 3.36 7.00
CA ILE A 75 -3.85 4.15 7.52
C ILE A 75 -4.28 5.51 8.09
N ARG A 76 -5.55 5.88 7.99
CA ARG A 76 -6.05 7.23 8.24
C ARG A 76 -5.63 7.80 9.59
N LEU A 77 -5.59 6.97 10.63
CA LEU A 77 -5.22 7.38 12.00
C LEU A 77 -3.71 7.59 12.19
N TYR A 78 -2.90 7.30 11.18
CA TYR A 78 -1.43 7.38 11.23
C TYR A 78 -0.87 8.45 10.30
N LEU A 79 -1.73 9.15 9.56
CA LEU A 79 -1.31 10.23 8.67
C LEU A 79 -0.86 11.47 9.47
N PRO A 80 0.14 12.22 8.97
CA PRO A 80 0.95 11.92 7.79
C PRO A 80 1.99 10.82 8.08
N LEU A 81 2.32 10.01 7.07
CA LEU A 81 3.32 8.95 7.21
C LEU A 81 4.74 9.49 7.00
N ASP A 82 5.69 9.09 7.82
CA ASP A 82 7.11 9.26 7.47
C ASP A 82 7.56 8.23 6.40
N ALA A 83 8.77 8.41 5.86
CA ALA A 83 9.31 7.48 4.86
C ALA A 83 9.49 6.03 5.38
N CYS A 84 9.69 5.84 6.69
CA CYS A 84 9.80 4.51 7.30
C CYS A 84 8.44 3.79 7.39
N GLU A 85 7.37 4.55 7.61
CA GLU A 85 5.99 4.07 7.72
C GLU A 85 5.35 3.88 6.33
N PHE A 86 5.85 4.58 5.30
CA PHE A 86 5.35 4.49 3.91
C PHE A 86 5.28 3.05 3.36
N PHE A 87 6.21 2.18 3.76
CA PHE A 87 6.23 0.77 3.36
C PHE A 87 4.89 0.06 3.60
N HIS A 88 4.14 0.42 4.65
CA HIS A 88 2.84 -0.19 4.93
C HIS A 88 1.78 0.24 3.94
N LEU A 89 1.74 1.53 3.60
CA LEU A 89 0.84 2.04 2.58
C LEU A 89 1.16 1.40 1.23
N GLN A 90 2.44 1.37 0.84
CA GLN A 90 2.90 0.73 -0.38
C GLN A 90 2.56 -0.77 -0.42
N SER A 91 2.74 -1.48 0.69
CA SER A 91 2.43 -2.91 0.78
C SER A 91 0.93 -3.16 0.70
N CYS A 92 0.10 -2.28 1.26
CA CYS A 92 -1.35 -2.37 1.11
C CYS A 92 -1.76 -2.29 -0.37
N PHE A 93 -1.29 -1.27 -1.10
CA PHE A 93 -1.53 -1.16 -2.55
C PHE A 93 -1.04 -2.39 -3.31
N ARG A 94 0.20 -2.82 -3.05
CA ARG A 94 0.81 -3.98 -3.71
C ARG A 94 -0.01 -5.25 -3.51
N ASN A 95 -0.47 -5.50 -2.28
CA ASN A 95 -1.29 -6.67 -1.98
C ASN A 95 -2.63 -6.63 -2.72
N TYR A 96 -3.29 -5.47 -2.76
CA TYR A 96 -4.54 -5.30 -3.49
C TYR A 96 -4.35 -5.57 -4.99
N LEU A 97 -3.36 -4.91 -5.60
CA LEU A 97 -3.08 -5.03 -7.03
C LEU A 97 -2.61 -6.43 -7.43
N ASN A 98 -1.89 -7.16 -6.56
CA ASN A 98 -1.50 -8.54 -6.83
C ASN A 98 -2.72 -9.47 -6.90
N VAL A 99 -3.67 -9.30 -5.97
CA VAL A 99 -4.86 -10.14 -5.91
C VAL A 99 -5.81 -9.83 -7.07
N ASP A 100 -6.01 -8.55 -7.37
CA ASP A 100 -6.92 -8.09 -8.43
C ASP A 100 -6.19 -7.71 -9.73
N CYS A 101 -4.98 -8.25 -9.93
CA CYS A 101 -4.20 -8.00 -11.14
C CYS A 101 -5.01 -8.39 -12.40
N PRO A 102 -5.35 -7.44 -13.28
CA PRO A 102 -6.15 -7.67 -14.49
C PRO A 102 -5.33 -8.30 -15.61
N VAL A 103 -4.00 -8.27 -15.49
CA VAL A 103 -3.05 -8.82 -16.48
C VAL A 103 -2.36 -10.04 -15.90
N VAL A 104 -2.44 -11.17 -16.60
CA VAL A 104 -1.64 -12.36 -16.29
C VAL A 104 -0.75 -12.62 -17.48
N ILE A 105 0.56 -12.56 -17.26
CA ILE A 105 1.53 -12.98 -18.27
C ILE A 105 1.37 -14.49 -18.44
N PRO A 106 1.29 -15.02 -19.68
CA PRO A 106 0.98 -16.44 -19.92
C PRO A 106 2.20 -17.36 -19.68
N THR A 107 2.81 -17.23 -18.51
CA THR A 107 3.85 -18.13 -18.01
C THR A 107 3.27 -19.00 -16.90
N LYS A 108 3.83 -20.21 -16.75
CA LYS A 108 3.45 -21.13 -15.68
C LYS A 108 3.52 -20.46 -14.31
N GLU A 109 4.62 -19.75 -14.04
CA GLU A 109 4.85 -19.08 -12.76
C GLU A 109 3.80 -18.00 -12.46
N CYS A 110 3.42 -17.18 -13.45
CA CYS A 110 2.41 -16.15 -13.25
C CYS A 110 1.00 -16.73 -13.04
N ILE A 111 0.68 -17.84 -13.73
CA ILE A 111 -0.59 -18.55 -13.54
C ILE A 111 -0.66 -19.16 -12.14
N GLU A 112 0.37 -19.91 -11.72
CA GLU A 112 0.44 -20.51 -10.37
C GLU A 112 0.32 -19.45 -9.28
N LYS A 113 0.98 -18.30 -9.46
CA LYS A 113 0.90 -17.19 -8.51
C LYS A 113 -0.46 -16.51 -8.49
N LYS A 114 -1.14 -16.39 -9.64
CA LYS A 114 -2.51 -15.87 -9.70
C LYS A 114 -3.48 -16.79 -8.98
N GLU A 115 -3.33 -18.10 -9.16
CA GLU A 115 -4.12 -19.12 -8.46
C GLU A 115 -3.90 -19.07 -6.94
N PHE A 116 -2.64 -18.96 -6.50
CA PHE A 116 -2.32 -18.74 -5.09
C PHE A 116 -3.02 -17.50 -4.50
N TYR A 117 -2.97 -16.36 -5.19
CA TYR A 117 -3.67 -15.16 -4.72
C TYR A 117 -5.19 -15.30 -4.74
N ARG A 118 -5.75 -16.14 -5.63
CA ARG A 118 -7.17 -16.45 -5.67
C ARG A 118 -7.60 -17.28 -4.46
N GLU A 119 -6.85 -18.34 -4.15
CA GLU A 119 -7.10 -19.23 -3.01
C GLU A 119 -6.92 -18.50 -1.67
N CYS A 120 -5.85 -17.73 -1.53
CA CYS A 120 -5.52 -17.04 -0.28
C CYS A 120 -6.12 -15.62 -0.17
N ARG A 121 -7.05 -15.25 -1.06
CA ARG A 121 -7.59 -13.86 -1.19
C ARG A 121 -8.05 -13.26 0.14
N GLU A 122 -8.69 -14.06 0.99
CA GLU A 122 -9.22 -13.63 2.30
C GLU A 122 -8.15 -13.10 3.28
N TYR A 123 -6.89 -13.51 3.11
CA TYR A 123 -5.77 -13.06 3.94
C TYR A 123 -5.14 -11.74 3.46
N TYR A 124 -5.42 -11.33 2.22
CA TYR A 124 -4.87 -10.12 1.61
C TYR A 124 -5.86 -8.95 1.62
N HIS A 125 -7.16 -9.23 1.57
CA HIS A 125 -8.22 -8.26 1.81
C HIS A 125 -9.47 -8.97 2.37
N LYS A 126 -10.02 -8.48 3.49
CA LYS A 126 -11.37 -8.89 3.92
C LYS A 126 -12.38 -8.20 3.02
N ARG A 127 -12.94 -8.90 2.03
CA ARG A 127 -14.23 -8.47 1.47
C ARG A 127 -15.25 -8.53 2.60
N LYS A 128 -15.89 -7.40 2.91
CA LYS A 128 -17.11 -7.40 3.70
C LYS A 128 -18.25 -8.00 2.88
#